data_AF-A0A401ZL16-F1
#
_entry.id   AF-A0A401ZL16-F1
#
_cell.length_a   1.000
_cell.length_b   1.000
_cell.length_c   1.000
_cell.angle_alpha   90.00
_cell.angle_beta   90.00
_cell.angle_gamma   90.00
#
_symmetry.space_group_name_H-M   'P 1'
#
loop_
_entity.id
_entity.type
_entity.pdbx_description
1 polymer ?
#
loop_
_entity_poly.entity_id
_entity_poly.type
_entity_poly.pdbx_seq_one_letter_code
_entity_poly.pdbx_strand_id
1 'polypeptide(L)'
;MLHISYEELLRLAVSYQYSGIFHADIMINGQPGFVEVLIQDGQSFDILSVPAPRRGESWETMLAPLGRLYWKLIAPETSNIAARNEYHAQLLQVNQVTQQQQAQARAQEAQHRYQAIPRQKIQLSPDQLRQLPHRYRTVYMLIDGYRTPKDIATILNKTIEETDQALAYLHQQNIIT
;
A
#
# COMPACT_ATOMS: atom_id res chain seq x y z
N MET A 1 -23.08 11.13 15.91
CA MET A 1 -24.10 10.11 15.59
C MET A 1 -24.62 10.43 14.19
N LEU A 2 -24.14 9.74 13.15
CA LEU A 2 -24.65 9.92 11.77
C LEU A 2 -25.36 8.65 11.33
N HIS A 3 -26.59 8.77 10.82
CA HIS A 3 -27.39 7.64 10.34
C HIS A 3 -27.55 7.73 8.83
N ILE A 4 -26.58 7.19 8.10
CA ILE A 4 -26.41 7.37 6.65
C ILE A 4 -25.80 6.10 6.05
N SER A 5 -25.94 5.93 4.73
CA SER A 5 -25.26 4.82 4.04
C SER A 5 -23.74 5.05 3.99
N TYR A 6 -22.99 4.00 3.64
CA TYR A 6 -21.54 4.10 3.41
C TYR A 6 -21.21 5.12 2.30
N GLU A 7 -21.92 5.07 1.17
CA GLU A 7 -21.73 6.02 0.07
C GLU A 7 -22.01 7.48 0.49
N GLU A 8 -23.06 7.68 1.30
CA GLU A 8 -23.38 9.01 1.83
C GLU A 8 -22.31 9.51 2.82
N LEU A 9 -21.75 8.62 3.65
CA LEU A 9 -20.63 8.94 4.54
C LEU A 9 -19.43 9.42 3.74
N LEU A 10 -19.05 8.68 2.69
CA LEU A 10 -17.94 9.07 1.82
C LEU A 10 -18.22 10.41 1.13
N ARG A 11 -19.43 10.61 0.59
CA ARG A 11 -19.80 11.88 -0.05
C ARG A 11 -19.70 13.07 0.91
N LEU A 12 -20.17 12.91 2.14
CA LEU A 12 -20.07 13.94 3.17
C LEU A 12 -18.62 14.19 3.56
N ALA A 13 -17.84 13.13 3.77
CA ALA A 13 -16.42 13.24 4.06
C ALA A 13 -15.65 14.02 2.98
N VAL A 14 -15.89 13.72 1.70
CA VAL A 14 -15.33 14.47 0.57
C VAL A 14 -15.74 15.94 0.62
N SER A 15 -17.04 16.21 0.84
CA SER A 15 -17.60 17.57 0.84
C SER A 15 -16.98 18.47 1.90
N TYR A 16 -16.61 17.89 3.05
CA TYR A 16 -16.02 18.61 4.18
C TYR A 16 -14.50 18.41 4.33
N GLN A 17 -13.85 17.69 3.40
CA GLN A 17 -12.44 17.27 3.51
C GLN A 17 -12.13 16.66 4.89
N TYR A 18 -13.05 15.83 5.38
CA TYR A 18 -13.00 15.33 6.75
C TYR A 18 -11.95 14.23 6.91
N SER A 19 -11.30 14.18 8.08
CA SER A 19 -10.32 13.15 8.43
C SER A 19 -10.66 12.54 9.79
N GLY A 20 -10.62 11.22 9.90
CA GLY A 20 -10.93 10.51 11.14
C GLY A 20 -11.31 9.04 10.93
N ILE A 21 -11.56 8.33 12.03
CA ILE A 21 -11.95 6.92 12.02
C ILE A 21 -13.42 6.80 12.39
N PHE A 22 -14.21 6.27 11.46
CA PHE A 22 -15.64 6.06 11.64
C PHE A 22 -15.92 4.60 11.91
N HIS A 23 -16.64 4.33 12.99
CA HIS A 23 -17.03 2.99 13.42
C HIS A 23 -18.54 2.82 13.31
N ALA A 24 -18.99 1.67 12.80
CA ALA A 24 -20.38 1.24 12.88
C ALA A 24 -20.46 -0.24 13.28
N ASP A 25 -21.30 -0.54 14.26
CA ASP A 25 -21.71 -1.90 14.57
C ASP A 25 -22.64 -2.42 13.46
N ILE A 26 -22.43 -3.66 13.03
CA ILE A 26 -23.19 -4.27 11.92
C ILE A 26 -23.64 -5.69 12.28
N MET A 27 -24.71 -6.15 11.62
CA MET A 27 -25.22 -7.52 11.71
C MET A 27 -25.26 -8.12 10.31
N ILE A 28 -24.36 -9.06 10.01
CA ILE A 28 -24.31 -9.73 8.69
C ILE A 28 -24.68 -11.19 8.87
N ASN A 29 -25.71 -11.64 8.15
CA ASN A 29 -26.22 -13.02 8.22
C ASN A 29 -26.52 -13.48 9.66
N GLY A 30 -27.04 -12.57 10.50
CA GLY A 30 -27.35 -12.86 11.91
C GLY A 30 -26.15 -12.90 12.85
N GLN A 31 -24.93 -12.63 12.37
CA GLN A 31 -23.73 -12.55 13.20
C GLN A 31 -23.37 -11.09 13.49
N PRO A 32 -23.08 -10.75 14.77
CA PRO A 32 -22.61 -9.42 15.15
C PRO A 32 -21.20 -9.18 14.65
N GLY A 33 -20.94 -7.93 14.30
CA GLY A 33 -19.70 -7.49 13.71
C GLY A 33 -19.56 -5.97 13.76
N PHE A 34 -18.49 -5.46 13.16
CA PHE A 34 -18.26 -4.02 13.05
C PHE A 34 -17.58 -3.69 11.72
N VAL A 35 -17.63 -2.41 11.37
CA VAL A 35 -16.81 -1.82 10.31
C VAL A 35 -16.19 -0.52 10.83
N GLU A 36 -14.88 -0.40 10.67
CA GLU A 36 -14.11 0.81 10.88
C GLU A 36 -13.58 1.32 9.54
N VAL A 37 -13.77 2.60 9.26
CA VAL A 37 -13.29 3.26 8.04
C VAL A 37 -12.40 4.42 8.47
N LEU A 38 -11.12 4.36 8.10
CA LEU A 38 -10.22 5.50 8.19
C LEU A 38 -10.41 6.36 6.94
N ILE A 39 -10.79 7.61 7.17
CA ILE A 39 -10.90 8.65 6.16
C ILE A 39 -9.76 9.66 6.35
N GLN A 40 -9.07 10.00 5.27
CA GLN A 40 -8.06 11.04 5.23
C GLN A 40 -8.35 11.97 4.05
N ASP A 41 -8.46 13.26 4.35
CA ASP A 41 -8.71 14.32 3.38
C ASP A 41 -9.93 14.03 2.47
N GLY A 42 -10.99 13.50 3.10
CA GLY A 42 -12.23 13.13 2.42
C GLY A 42 -12.19 11.81 1.65
N GLN A 43 -11.07 11.08 1.62
CA GLN A 43 -10.96 9.79 0.93
C GLN A 43 -10.85 8.62 1.92
N SER A 44 -11.42 7.46 1.56
CA SER A 44 -11.21 6.24 2.33
C SER A 44 -9.78 5.74 2.12
N PHE A 45 -9.03 5.63 3.22
CA PHE A 45 -7.64 5.19 3.22
C PHE A 45 -7.50 3.75 3.69
N ASP A 46 -8.34 3.32 4.63
CA ASP A 46 -8.29 1.98 5.20
C ASP A 46 -9.66 1.56 5.72
N ILE A 47 -9.96 0.27 5.64
CA ILE A 47 -11.22 -0.30 6.14
C ILE A 47 -10.92 -1.62 6.86
N LEU A 48 -11.33 -1.68 8.12
CA LEU A 48 -11.30 -2.90 8.92
C LEU A 48 -12.71 -3.32 9.24
N SER A 49 -12.95 -4.62 9.26
CA SER A 49 -14.30 -5.15 9.44
C SER A 49 -14.28 -6.57 9.96
N VAL A 50 -15.39 -6.92 10.60
CA VAL A 50 -15.74 -8.29 10.94
C VAL A 50 -17.23 -8.44 10.61
N PRO A 51 -17.63 -9.37 9.71
CA PRO A 51 -16.81 -10.17 8.80
C PRO A 51 -16.19 -9.34 7.65
N ALA A 52 -15.00 -9.74 7.20
CA ALA A 52 -14.33 -9.15 6.04
C ALA A 52 -15.03 -9.51 4.71
N PRO A 53 -14.84 -8.71 3.64
CA PRO A 53 -15.45 -8.99 2.35
C PRO A 53 -14.98 -10.29 1.75
N ARG A 54 -15.91 -10.99 1.09
CA ARG A 54 -15.53 -12.14 0.27
C ARG A 54 -14.73 -11.64 -0.93
N ARG A 55 -13.87 -12.51 -1.45
CA ARG A 55 -13.07 -12.21 -2.63
C ARG A 55 -13.99 -11.85 -3.81
N GLY A 56 -13.91 -10.60 -4.28
CA GLY A 56 -14.72 -10.09 -5.39
C GLY A 56 -15.95 -9.28 -4.98
N GLU A 57 -16.27 -9.18 -3.68
CA GLU A 57 -17.33 -8.30 -3.18
C GLU A 57 -16.76 -6.91 -2.84
N SER A 58 -17.52 -5.85 -3.16
CA SER A 58 -17.19 -4.48 -2.77
C SER A 58 -17.87 -4.12 -1.43
N TRP A 59 -17.34 -3.11 -0.74
CA TRP A 59 -17.95 -2.58 0.47
C TRP A 59 -19.35 -2.02 0.26
N GLU A 60 -19.57 -1.38 -0.90
CA GLU A 60 -20.89 -0.90 -1.32
C GLU A 60 -21.87 -2.07 -1.39
N THR A 61 -21.48 -3.18 -2.01
CA THR A 61 -22.33 -4.38 -2.13
C THR A 61 -22.56 -5.08 -0.79
N MET A 62 -21.55 -5.11 0.08
CA MET A 62 -21.65 -5.75 1.39
C MET A 62 -22.49 -4.97 2.40
N LEU A 63 -22.42 -3.65 2.36
CA LEU A 63 -23.15 -2.79 3.30
C LEU A 63 -24.51 -2.37 2.75
N ALA A 64 -24.75 -2.42 1.43
CA ALA A 64 -26.03 -2.07 0.83
C ALA A 64 -27.25 -2.81 1.44
N PRO A 65 -27.20 -4.14 1.70
CA PRO A 65 -28.31 -4.85 2.35
C PRO A 65 -28.59 -4.39 3.78
N LEU A 66 -27.63 -3.75 4.44
CA LEU A 66 -27.76 -3.23 5.81
C LEU A 66 -28.42 -1.84 5.84
N GLY A 67 -28.54 -1.17 4.69
CA GLY A 67 -29.17 0.13 4.57
C GLY A 67 -28.36 1.24 5.24
N ARG A 68 -29.02 2.02 6.11
CA ARG A 68 -28.37 3.11 6.84
C ARG A 68 -27.68 2.56 8.07
N LEU A 69 -26.41 2.93 8.21
CA LEU A 69 -25.58 2.52 9.32
C LEU A 69 -25.42 3.65 10.31
N TYR A 70 -25.21 3.24 11.55
CA TYR A 70 -25.03 4.16 12.65
C TYR A 70 -23.52 4.42 12.85
N TRP A 71 -23.03 5.51 12.26
CA TRP A 71 -21.61 5.87 12.28
C TRP A 71 -21.27 6.76 13.47
N LYS A 72 -20.22 6.36 14.18
CA LYS A 72 -19.62 7.10 15.29
C LYS A 72 -18.15 7.38 14.97
N LEU A 73 -17.74 8.63 15.12
CA LEU A 73 -16.32 8.99 15.12
C LEU A 73 -15.71 8.44 16.42
N ILE A 74 -14.65 7.65 16.30
CA ILE A 74 -13.95 7.07 17.44
C ILE A 74 -12.54 7.64 17.55
N ALA A 75 -12.04 7.70 18.78
CA ALA A 75 -10.68 8.13 19.04
C ALA A 75 -9.69 7.05 18.56
N PRO A 76 -8.50 7.43 18.03
CA PRO A 76 -7.54 6.47 17.50
C PRO A 76 -7.20 5.34 18.47
N GLU A 77 -7.01 5.63 19.75
CA GLU A 77 -6.68 4.65 20.79
C GLU A 77 -7.74 3.54 20.98
N THR A 78 -8.97 3.79 20.54
CA THR A 78 -10.07 2.81 20.58
C THR A 78 -10.25 2.04 19.28
N SER A 79 -9.55 2.45 18.21
CA SER A 79 -9.65 1.82 16.90
C SER A 79 -8.67 0.67 16.74
N ASN A 80 -9.17 -0.41 16.16
CA ASN A 80 -8.33 -1.53 15.76
C ASN A 80 -7.44 -1.19 14.56
N ILE A 81 -7.87 -0.27 13.68
CA ILE A 81 -7.04 0.25 12.58
C ILE A 81 -5.81 0.97 13.14
N ALA A 82 -5.98 1.84 14.14
CA ALA A 82 -4.86 2.55 14.75
C ALA A 82 -3.87 1.60 15.43
N ALA A 83 -4.37 0.66 16.24
CA ALA A 83 -3.54 -0.35 16.89
C ALA A 83 -2.74 -1.20 15.88
N ARG A 84 -3.38 -1.59 14.76
CA ARG A 84 -2.71 -2.31 13.66
C ARG A 84 -1.59 -1.47 13.03
N ASN A 85 -1.85 -0.19 12.78
CA ASN A 85 -0.89 0.71 12.15
C ASN A 85 0.30 1.02 13.08
N GLU A 86 0.04 1.21 14.38
CA GLU A 86 1.08 1.37 15.40
C GLU A 86 1.95 0.12 15.52
N TYR A 87 1.34 -1.07 15.57
CA TYR A 87 2.07 -2.33 15.60
C TYR A 87 2.95 -2.49 14.35
N HIS A 88 2.42 -2.17 13.17
CA HIS A 88 3.20 -2.20 11.93
C HIS A 88 4.37 -1.19 11.97
N ALA A 89 4.15 0.02 12.47
CA ALA A 89 5.21 1.03 12.63
C ALA A 89 6.29 0.59 13.64
N GLN A 90 5.91 -0.05 14.75
CA GLN A 90 6.84 -0.59 15.74
C GLN A 90 7.68 -1.73 15.16
N LEU A 91 7.09 -2.66 14.39
CA LEU A 91 7.84 -3.71 13.70
C LEU A 91 8.87 -3.12 12.72
N LEU A 92 8.51 -2.05 12.00
CA LEU A 92 9.44 -1.36 11.10
C LEU A 92 10.60 -0.72 11.86
N GLN A 93 10.38 -0.14 13.05
CA GLN A 93 11.44 0.43 13.89
C GLN A 93 12.36 -0.65 14.50
N VAL A 94 11.80 -1.76 15.00
CA VAL A 94 12.60 -2.86 15.57
C VAL A 94 13.55 -3.45 14.51
N ASN A 95 13.06 -3.63 13.29
CA ASN A 95 13.88 -4.10 12.16
C ASN A 95 15.00 -3.11 11.79
N GLN A 96 14.82 -1.80 12.01
CA GLN A 96 15.88 -0.80 11.81
C GLN A 96 16.94 -0.82 12.92
N VAL A 97 16.55 -1.09 14.17
CA VAL A 97 17.50 -1.21 15.30
C VAL A 97 18.38 -2.47 15.19
N THR A 98 17.82 -3.59 14.71
CA THR A 98 18.64 -4.79 14.45
C THR A 98 19.66 -4.57 13.34
N GLN A 99 19.36 -3.70 12.36
CA GLN A 99 20.31 -3.32 11.32
C GLN A 99 21.42 -2.37 11.83
N GLN A 100 21.16 -1.56 12.87
CA GLN A 100 22.19 -0.72 13.49
C GLN A 100 23.20 -1.50 14.37
N GLN A 101 22.80 -2.59 15.04
CA GLN A 101 23.75 -3.46 15.77
C GLN A 101 24.63 -4.30 14.84
N GLN A 102 24.21 -4.57 13.59
CA GLN A 102 25.08 -5.13 12.56
C GLN A 102 25.98 -4.08 11.86
N ALA A 103 25.75 -2.78 12.08
CA ALA A 103 26.54 -1.70 11.49
C ALA A 103 27.86 -1.41 12.21
N GLN A 104 28.01 -1.79 13.49
CA GLN A 104 29.28 -1.62 14.23
C GLN A 104 30.29 -2.75 13.98
N ALA A 105 29.85 -3.94 13.54
CA ALA A 105 30.75 -5.03 13.14
C ALA A 105 31.20 -4.95 11.66
N ARG A 106 30.60 -4.05 10.85
CA ARG A 106 30.90 -3.90 9.41
C ARG A 106 31.70 -2.65 9.06
N ALA A 107 32.10 -1.86 10.06
CA ALA A 107 32.82 -0.60 9.84
C ALA A 107 34.30 -0.76 9.40
N GLN A 108 34.83 -1.98 9.26
CA GLN A 108 36.23 -2.22 8.86
C GLN A 108 36.42 -2.91 7.49
N GLU A 109 35.37 -3.36 6.79
CA GLU A 109 35.56 -4.16 5.56
C GLU A 109 34.80 -3.71 4.29
N ALA A 110 33.96 -2.68 4.31
CA ALA A 110 33.20 -2.27 3.11
C ALA A 110 33.43 -0.80 2.72
N GLN A 111 34.69 -0.39 2.60
CA GLN A 111 35.10 0.85 1.95
C GLN A 111 34.98 0.84 0.41
N HIS A 112 34.39 -0.20 -0.20
CA HIS A 112 34.19 -0.26 -1.65
C HIS A 112 32.84 -0.85 -2.07
N ARG A 113 31.97 0.02 -2.61
CA ARG A 113 30.87 -0.22 -3.60
C ARG A 113 29.71 -1.12 -3.10
N TYR A 114 28.45 -0.67 -3.06
CA TYR A 114 27.66 -0.11 -4.17
C TYR A 114 26.76 1.05 -3.73
N GLN A 115 26.79 2.08 -4.56
CA GLN A 115 26.04 3.32 -4.51
C GLN A 115 24.59 3.10 -4.95
N ALA A 116 23.69 3.97 -4.51
CA ALA A 116 22.34 4.11 -5.04
C ALA A 116 22.33 4.05 -6.58
N ILE A 117 21.32 3.40 -7.15
CA ILE A 117 21.13 3.30 -8.60
C ILE A 117 20.97 4.73 -9.15
N PRO A 118 21.87 5.22 -10.03
CA PRO A 118 21.79 6.58 -10.53
C PRO A 118 20.57 6.75 -11.44
N ARG A 119 19.98 7.95 -11.43
CA ARG A 119 18.87 8.33 -12.32
C ARG A 119 19.17 7.90 -13.76
N GLN A 120 18.18 7.27 -14.39
CA GLN A 120 18.21 6.77 -15.76
C GLN A 120 18.96 7.74 -16.70
N LYS A 121 20.07 7.28 -17.29
CA LYS A 121 20.88 8.11 -18.19
C LYS A 121 20.31 8.16 -19.61
N ILE A 122 19.42 7.22 -19.97
CA ILE A 122 18.78 7.13 -21.28
C ILE A 122 17.28 6.94 -21.08
N GLN A 123 16.53 7.99 -21.40
CA GLN A 123 15.07 7.92 -21.49
C GLN A 123 14.72 7.36 -22.87
N LEU A 124 14.22 6.13 -22.93
CA LEU A 124 13.82 5.53 -24.20
C LEU A 124 12.66 6.32 -24.82
N SER A 125 12.73 6.54 -26.14
CA SER A 125 11.61 7.15 -26.87
C SER A 125 10.36 6.26 -26.82
N PRO A 126 9.14 6.81 -26.92
CA PRO A 126 7.89 6.03 -26.85
C PRO A 126 7.82 4.87 -27.85
N ASP A 127 8.48 4.97 -29.00
CA ASP A 127 8.53 3.92 -30.01
C ASP A 127 9.48 2.78 -29.63
N GLN A 128 10.62 3.10 -29.02
CA GLN A 128 11.55 2.10 -28.47
C GLN A 128 10.94 1.37 -27.27
N LEU A 129 10.16 2.07 -26.44
CA LEU A 129 9.39 1.44 -25.36
C LEU A 129 8.36 0.44 -25.89
N ARG A 130 7.71 0.76 -27.03
CA ARG A 130 6.74 -0.14 -27.66
C ARG A 130 7.37 -1.41 -28.23
N GLN A 131 8.65 -1.36 -28.61
CA GLN A 131 9.41 -2.52 -29.11
C GLN A 131 9.87 -3.46 -27.99
N LEU A 132 9.91 -3.01 -26.73
CA LEU A 132 10.24 -3.88 -25.61
C LEU A 132 9.12 -4.88 -25.31
N PRO A 133 9.45 -6.16 -25.06
CA PRO A 133 8.47 -7.13 -24.60
C PRO A 133 7.75 -6.63 -23.35
N HIS A 134 6.43 -6.85 -23.29
CA HIS A 134 5.55 -6.25 -22.28
C HIS A 134 6.07 -6.43 -20.85
N ARG A 135 6.61 -7.62 -20.55
CA ARG A 135 7.18 -7.97 -19.23
C ARG A 135 8.34 -7.08 -18.77
N TYR A 136 9.15 -6.57 -19.70
CA TYR A 136 10.31 -5.72 -19.41
C TYR A 136 9.95 -4.25 -19.45
N ARG A 137 9.00 -3.89 -20.32
CA ARG A 137 8.48 -2.53 -20.43
C ARG A 137 7.84 -2.06 -19.11
N THR A 138 7.02 -2.91 -18.49
CA THR A 138 6.37 -2.56 -17.21
C THR A 138 7.37 -2.41 -16.07
N VAL A 139 8.44 -3.22 -16.08
CA VAL A 139 9.54 -3.09 -15.12
C VAL A 139 10.29 -1.78 -15.36
N TYR A 140 10.68 -1.48 -16.61
CA TYR A 140 11.39 -0.25 -16.97
C TYR A 140 10.62 1.02 -16.58
N MET A 141 9.32 1.06 -16.83
CA MET A 141 8.46 2.22 -16.48
C MET A 141 8.40 2.50 -14.98
N LEU A 142 8.72 1.52 -14.15
CA LEU A 142 8.70 1.65 -12.68
C LEU A 142 10.08 1.97 -12.11
N ILE A 143 11.13 2.07 -12.94
CA ILE A 143 12.47 2.44 -12.50
C ILE A 143 12.54 3.97 -12.42
N ASP A 144 12.31 4.52 -11.23
CA ASP A 144 12.38 5.95 -10.95
C ASP A 144 13.66 6.35 -10.18
N GLY A 145 14.50 5.39 -9.85
CA GLY A 145 15.74 5.57 -9.08
C GLY A 145 15.56 5.54 -7.55
N TYR A 146 14.32 5.39 -7.06
CA TYR A 146 14.01 5.32 -5.62
C TYR A 146 13.44 3.95 -5.21
N ARG A 147 12.89 3.20 -6.17
CA ARG A 147 12.30 1.89 -5.92
C ARG A 147 13.33 0.77 -6.01
N THR A 148 13.25 -0.16 -5.07
CA THR A 148 14.07 -1.37 -5.09
C THR A 148 13.47 -2.44 -6.01
N PRO A 149 14.25 -3.43 -6.47
CA PRO A 149 13.73 -4.55 -7.25
C PRO A 149 12.57 -5.28 -6.57
N LYS A 150 12.61 -5.39 -5.23
CA LYS A 150 11.55 -5.99 -4.43
C LYS A 150 10.26 -5.17 -4.47
N ASP A 151 10.35 -3.85 -4.48
CA ASP A 151 9.18 -2.97 -4.58
C ASP A 151 8.54 -3.09 -5.96
N ILE A 152 9.37 -3.13 -7.01
CA ILE A 152 8.90 -3.32 -8.39
C ILE A 152 8.23 -4.70 -8.54
N ALA A 153 8.81 -5.76 -7.97
CA ALA A 153 8.24 -7.10 -7.98
C ALA A 153 6.87 -7.14 -7.29
N THR A 154 6.77 -6.46 -6.14
CA THR A 154 5.54 -6.36 -5.36
C THR A 154 4.45 -5.61 -6.13
N ILE A 155 4.79 -4.48 -6.77
CA ILE A 155 3.85 -3.67 -7.58
C ILE A 155 3.35 -4.45 -8.79
N LEU A 156 4.24 -5.21 -9.44
CA LEU A 156 3.89 -6.01 -10.60
C LEU A 156 3.27 -7.36 -10.22
N ASN A 157 3.15 -7.66 -8.93
CA ASN A 157 2.71 -8.93 -8.39
C ASN A 157 3.45 -10.12 -9.03
N LYS A 158 4.77 -10.00 -9.10
CA LYS A 158 5.70 -11.01 -9.64
C LYS A 158 6.65 -11.48 -8.56
N THR A 159 7.34 -12.59 -8.82
CA THR A 159 8.41 -12.98 -7.91
C THR A 159 9.59 -12.01 -8.03
N ILE A 160 10.39 -11.94 -6.97
CA ILE A 160 11.60 -11.13 -6.98
C ILE A 160 12.59 -11.66 -8.02
N GLU A 161 12.67 -12.98 -8.22
CA GLU A 161 13.57 -13.57 -9.23
C GLU A 161 13.16 -13.17 -10.65
N GLU A 162 11.85 -13.15 -10.96
CA GLU A 162 11.35 -12.71 -12.27
C GLU A 162 11.64 -11.23 -12.53
N THR A 163 11.58 -10.42 -11.48
CA THR A 163 11.85 -8.98 -11.55
C THR A 163 13.34 -8.71 -11.68
N ASP A 164 14.18 -9.44 -10.94
CA ASP A 164 15.64 -9.37 -11.06
C ASP A 164 16.11 -9.85 -12.44
N GLN A 165 15.52 -10.91 -12.99
CA GLN A 165 15.78 -11.33 -14.37
C GLN A 165 15.40 -10.25 -15.39
N ALA A 166 14.30 -9.53 -15.15
CA ALA A 166 13.87 -8.42 -16.00
C ALA A 166 14.81 -7.23 -15.92
N LEU A 167 15.27 -6.86 -14.73
CA LEU A 167 16.24 -5.78 -14.54
C LEU A 167 17.61 -6.15 -15.12
N ALA A 168 18.06 -7.40 -14.92
CA ALA A 168 19.30 -7.91 -15.51
C ALA A 168 19.25 -7.87 -17.05
N TYR A 169 18.11 -8.25 -17.65
CA TYR A 169 17.92 -8.15 -19.10
C TYR A 169 17.98 -6.70 -19.60
N LEU A 170 17.29 -5.76 -18.92
CA LEU A 170 17.33 -4.34 -19.27
C LEU A 170 18.74 -3.74 -19.13
N HIS A 171 19.50 -4.17 -18.13
CA HIS A 171 20.89 -3.76 -17.92
C HIS A 171 21.82 -4.31 -19.02
N GLN A 172 21.67 -5.59 -19.39
CA GLN A 172 22.43 -6.21 -20.49
C GLN A 172 22.18 -5.55 -21.85
N GLN A 173 20.98 -5.00 -22.07
CA GLN A 173 20.65 -4.23 -23.27
C GLN A 173 21.14 -2.76 -23.19
N ASN A 174 21.89 -2.39 -22.15
CA ASN A 174 22.36 -1.03 -21.86
C ASN A 174 21.24 0.02 -21.77
N ILE A 175 20.02 -0.41 -21.43
CA ILE A 175 18.85 0.47 -21.30
C ILE A 175 18.85 1.14 -19.92
N ILE A 176 19.30 0.40 -18.91
CA ILE A 176 19.50 0.89 -17.54
C ILE A 176 20.93 0.56 -17.10
N THR A 177 21.42 1.27 -16.08
CA THR A 177 22.77 1.15 -15.51
C THR A 177 22.73 0.66 -14.09
#